data_AF-A0A1I6HT16-F1
#
_entry.id   AF-A0A1I6HT16-F1
#
_cell.length_a   1.000
_cell.length_b   1.000
_cell.length_c   1.000
_cell.angle_alpha   90.00
_cell.angle_beta   90.00
_cell.angle_gamma   90.00
#
_symmetry.space_group_name_H-M   'P 1'
#
loop_
_entity.id
_entity.type
_entity.pdbx_description
1 polymer ?
#
loop_
_entity_poly.entity_id
_entity_poly.type
_entity_poly.pdbx_seq_one_letter_code
_entity_poly.pdbx_strand_id
1 'polypeptide(L)' 'MTKVHEIFSQQLDNGKEGSLGIDDETNLYWNGKRIVTEQKIKLQWWVNVSVIVASFATAIMAAVAILEFLSHGECG' A
#
# COMPACT_ATOMS: atom_id res chain seq x y z
N MET A 1 10.63 -12.49 23.22
CA MET A 1 11.27 -11.16 23.40
C MET A 1 11.94 -10.86 22.08
N THR A 2 11.32 -10.02 21.24
CA THR A 2 11.77 -9.78 19.86
C THR A 2 13.09 -9.01 19.89
N LYS A 3 14.08 -9.46 19.10
CA LYS A 3 15.41 -8.83 19.09
C LYS A 3 15.34 -7.59 18.21
N VAL A 4 15.68 -6.43 18.77
CA VAL A 4 15.75 -5.18 18.00
C VAL A 4 17.14 -5.07 17.37
N HIS A 5 17.18 -4.94 16.05
CA HIS A 5 18.39 -4.70 15.28
C HIS A 5 18.53 -3.20 15.00
N GLU A 6 19.59 -2.58 15.51
CA GLU A 6 19.89 -1.18 15.21
C GLU A 6 20.36 -1.04 13.75
N ILE A 7 19.71 -0.13 13.02
CA ILE A 7 19.96 0.11 11.60
C ILE A 7 20.54 1.50 11.34
N PHE A 8 20.36 2.44 12.26
CA PHE A 8 20.89 3.79 12.15
C PHE A 8 21.17 4.37 13.54
N SER A 9 22.32 5.01 13.73
CA SER A 9 22.66 5.77 14.93
C SER A 9 23.18 7.15 14.51
N GLN A 10 22.69 8.20 15.18
CA GLN A 10 23.14 9.58 14.96
C GLN A 10 23.23 10.34 16.28
N GLN A 11 24.25 11.21 16.42
CA GLN A 11 24.28 12.22 17.48
C GLN A 11 23.26 13.32 17.18
N LEU A 12 22.31 13.51 18.11
CA LEU A 12 21.35 14.60 18.07
C LEU A 12 21.99 15.90 18.58
N ASP A 13 21.49 17.04 18.12
CA ASP A 13 21.97 18.39 18.51
C ASP A 13 21.91 18.68 20.03
N ASN A 14 21.17 17.86 20.79
CA ASN A 14 21.07 17.92 22.24
C ASN A 14 22.16 17.10 22.97
N GLY A 15 23.17 16.60 22.25
CA GLY A 15 24.25 15.78 22.79
C GLY A 15 23.85 14.35 23.17
N LYS A 16 22.63 13.91 22.82
CA LYS A 16 22.17 12.54 23.04
C LYS A 16 22.35 11.70 21.78
N GLU A 17 22.63 10.42 21.96
CA GLU A 17 22.65 9.46 20.85
C GLU A 17 21.21 9.02 20.54
N GLY A 18 20.83 9.09 19.27
CA GLY A 18 19.55 8.62 18.75
C GLY A 18 19.78 7.36 17.91
N SER A 19 19.23 6.22 18.34
CA SER A 19 19.27 4.97 17.58
C SER A 19 17.90 4.59 17.03
N LEU A 20 17.88 4.25 15.75
CA LEU A 20 16.75 3.66 15.06
C LEU A 20 17.00 2.15 14.94
N GLY A 21 16.05 1.36 15.41
CA GLY A 21 16.07 -0.09 15.29
C GLY A 21 14.82 -0.63 14.60
N ILE A 22 14.94 -1.84 14.08
CA ILE A 22 13.84 -2.62 13.52
C ILE A 22 13.83 -4.01 14.17
N ASP A 23 12.66 -4.56 14.45
CA ASP A 23 12.54 -5.95 14.92
C ASP A 23 12.26 -6.92 13.75
N ASP A 24 12.26 -8.21 14.05
CA ASP A 24 11.95 -9.28 13.08
C ASP A 24 10.51 -9.20 12.52
N GLU A 25 9.63 -8.45 13.18
CA GLU A 25 8.24 -8.22 12.79
C GLU A 25 8.06 -6.92 12.01
N THR A 26 9.14 -6.30 11.54
CA THR A 26 9.18 -5.03 10.78
C THR A 26 8.64 -3.80 11.52
N ASN A 27 8.54 -3.86 12.85
CA ASN A 27 8.21 -2.71 13.67
C ASN A 27 9.46 -1.83 13.85
N LEU A 28 9.28 -0.51 13.67
CA LEU A 28 10.32 0.47 13.94
C LEU A 28 10.38 0.84 15.43
N TYR A 29 11.59 1.07 15.92
CA TYR A 29 11.90 1.49 17.27
C TYR A 29 12.84 2.71 17.22
N TRP A 30 12.58 3.70 18.06
CA TRP A 30 13.47 4.83 18.31
C TRP A 30 13.89 4.84 19.77
N ASN A 31 15.20 4.75 20.03
CA ASN A 31 15.76 4.67 21.37
C ASN A 31 15.06 3.59 22.23
N GLY A 32 14.82 2.41 21.63
CA GLY A 32 14.12 1.29 22.26
C GLY A 32 12.61 1.47 22.45
N LYS A 33 12.02 2.61 22.06
CA LYS A 33 10.57 2.84 22.06
C LYS A 33 9.99 2.54 20.69
N ARG A 34 8.97 1.67 20.64
CA ARG A 34 8.25 1.34 19.40
C ARG A 34 7.66 2.62 18.80
N ILE A 35 8.09 2.97 17.59
CA ILE A 35 7.42 3.97 16.77
C ILE A 35 6.32 3.22 16.03
N VAL A 36 5.07 3.46 16.41
CA VAL A 36 3.94 3.02 15.60
C VAL A 36 3.89 3.93 14.39
N THR A 37 4.62 3.56 13.33
CA THR A 37 4.32 4.11 12.02
C THR A 37 2.95 3.57 11.66
N GLU A 38 1.90 4.36 11.84
CA GLU A 38 0.61 4.04 11.24
C GLU A 38 0.85 3.99 9.73
N GLN A 39 1.12 2.79 9.18
CA GLN A 39 1.02 2.53 7.75
C GLN A 39 -0.46 2.55 7.37
N LYS A 40 -1.11 3.68 7.59
CA LYS A 40 -2.38 4.00 6.98
C LYS A 40 -2.03 4.40 5.56
N ILE A 41 -1.81 3.41 4.69
CA ILE A 41 -2.20 3.55 3.28
C ILE A 41 -3.73 3.62 3.30
N LYS A 42 -4.27 4.71 3.85
CA LYS A 42 -5.66 5.09 3.67
C LYS A 42 -5.70 5.50 2.22
N LEU A 43 -6.15 4.59 1.36
CA LEU A 43 -6.56 4.95 0.01
C LEU A 43 -7.43 6.19 0.15
N GLN A 44 -6.97 7.30 -0.44
CA GLN A 44 -7.76 8.52 -0.45
C GLN A 44 -9.11 8.16 -1.06
N TRP A 45 -10.19 8.66 -0.47
CA TRP A 45 -11.56 8.29 -0.86
C TRP A 45 -11.79 8.40 -2.38
N TRP A 46 -11.15 9.37 -3.03
CA TRP A 46 -11.12 9.54 -4.48
C TRP A 46 -10.56 8.34 -5.24
N VAL A 47 -9.52 7.67 -4.75
CA VAL A 47 -8.96 6.46 -5.38
C VAL A 47 -9.99 5.34 -5.35
N ASN A 48 -10.74 5.20 -4.25
CA ASN A 48 -11.78 4.20 -4.17
C ASN A 48 -12.92 4.48 -5.18
N VAL A 49 -13.31 5.76 -5.33
CA VAL A 49 -14.27 6.19 -6.36
C VAL A 49 -13.74 5.89 -7.77
N SER A 50 -12.48 6.19 -8.06
CA SER A 50 -11.87 5.89 -9.36
C SER A 50 -11.85 4.40 -9.68
N VAL A 51 -11.56 3.55 -8.70
CA VAL A 51 -11.58 2.08 -8.87
C VAL A 51 -12.98 1.59 -9.23
N ILE A 52 -14.02 2.10 -8.57
CA ILE A 52 -15.41 1.74 -8.85
C ILE A 52 -15.79 2.15 -10.28
N VAL A 53 -15.50 3.40 -10.66
CA VAL A 53 -15.81 3.90 -12.02
C VAL A 53 -15.08 3.11 -13.09
N ALA A 54 -13.79 2.81 -12.88
CA ALA A 54 -13.00 2.01 -13.81
C ALA A 54 -13.57 0.60 -13.96
N SER A 55 -13.92 -0.06 -12.85
CA SER A 55 -14.52 -1.40 -12.89
C SER A 55 -15.84 -1.45 -13.67
N PHE A 56 -16.67 -0.41 -13.53
CA PHE A 56 -17.93 -0.30 -14.27
C PHE A 56 -17.70 -0.09 -15.77
N ALA A 57 -16.75 0.78 -16.14
CA ALA A 57 -16.37 0.99 -17.54
C ALA A 57 -15.85 -0.31 -18.19
N THR A 58 -15.00 -1.06 -17.47
CA THR A 58 -14.49 -2.35 -17.94
C THR A 58 -15.63 -3.36 -18.14
N ALA A 59 -16.60 -3.44 -17.24
CA ALA A 59 -17.75 -4.33 -17.38
C ALA A 59 -18.60 -4.00 -18.62
N ILE A 60 -18.83 -2.72 -18.90
CA ILE A 60 -19.56 -2.28 -20.10
C ILE A 60 -18.79 -2.66 -21.36
N MET A 61 -17.49 -2.37 -21.41
CA MET A 61 -16.65 -2.74 -22.56
C MET A 61 -16.66 -4.25 -22.81
N ALA A 62 -16.59 -5.05 -21.74
CA ALA A 62 -16.68 -6.50 -21.85
C ALA A 62 -18.05 -6.97 -22.41
N ALA A 63 -19.15 -6.37 -21.94
CA ALA A 63 -20.48 -6.71 -22.44
C ALA A 63 -20.65 -6.37 -23.93
N VAL A 64 -20.17 -5.21 -24.37
CA VAL A 64 -20.18 -4.81 -25.78
C VAL A 64 -19.32 -5.76 -26.62
N ALA A 65 -18.12 -6.09 -26.17
CA ALA A 65 -17.25 -7.03 -26.87
C ALA A 65 -17.89 -8.42 -27.04
N ILE A 66 -18.61 -8.92 -26.03
CA ILE A 66 -19.35 -10.18 -26.11
C ILE A 66 -20.50 -10.08 -27.11
N LEU A 67 -21.26 -8.98 -27.10
CA LEU A 67 -22.35 -8.76 -28.06
C LEU A 67 -21.82 -8.67 -29.49
N GLU A 68 -20.72 -7.96 -29.72
CA GLU A 68 -20.07 -7.88 -31.03
C GLU A 68 -19.59 -9.25 -31.51
N PHE A 69 -18.99 -10.04 -30.61
CA PHE A 69 -18.53 -11.39 -30.91
C PHE A 69 -19.69 -12.32 -31.30
N LEU A 70 -20.79 -12.29 -30.55
CA LEU A 70 -21.98 -13.09 -30.88
C LEU A 70 -22.67 -12.60 -32.16
N SER A 71 -22.76 -11.28 -32.36
CA SER A 71 -23.35 -10.67 -33.56
C SER A 71 -22.56 -10.92 -34.84
N HIS A 72 -21.23 -10.95 -34.79
CA HIS A 72 -20.39 -11.24 -35.97
C HIS A 72 -20.20 -12.75 -36.20
N GLY A 73 -20.47 -13.59 -35.19
CA GLY A 73 -20.39 -15.04 -35.30
C GLY A 73 -21.53 -15.70 -36.10
N GLU A 74 -22.62 -14.98 -36.38
CA GLU A 74 -23.78 -15.50 -37.15
C GLU A 74 -23.64 -15.35 -38.68
N CYS A 75 -22.52 -14.81 -39.18
CA CYS A 75 -22.21 -14.66 -40.62
C CYS A 75 -21.03 -15.55 -41.08
N GLY A 76 -20.94 -16.79 -40.57
CA GLY A 76 -19.99 -17.82 -41.00
C GLY A 76 -20.69 -19.12 -41.36
#